data_AF-A0A8H3E0S1-F1
#
_entry.id   AF-A0A8H3E0S1-F1
#
_cell.length_a   1.000
_cell.length_b   1.000
_cell.length_c   1.000
_cell.angle_alpha   90.00
_cell.angle_beta   90.00
_cell.angle_gamma   90.00
#
_symmetry.space_group_name_H-M   'P 1'
#
loop_
_entity.id
_entity.type
_entity.pdbx_description
1 polymer ?
#
loop_
_entity_poly.entity_id
_entity_poly.type
_entity_poly.pdbx_seq_one_letter_code
_entity_poly.pdbx_strand_id
1 'polypeptide(L)'
;MPTIEEVTEDVPQPTEPETKEKSYDEMTPEEREVADAKLKAKEAAEQATLPYQWKQELGDVDMVVPLPKGTRARDLAVKIAKKKLSAGLKGKEPILEGELCQEIKMEESTWTV
;
A
#
# COMPACT_ATOMS: atom_id res chain seq x y z
N MET A 1 -28.01 -29.68 41.84
CA MET A 1 -28.76 -28.96 40.78
C MET A 1 -29.88 -28.20 41.47
N PRO A 2 -30.05 -26.90 41.20
CA PRO A 2 -30.42 -26.43 39.87
C PRO A 2 -29.40 -25.51 39.21
N THR A 3 -29.35 -25.66 37.90
CA THR A 3 -28.72 -24.88 36.84
C THR A 3 -29.42 -23.53 36.66
N ILE A 4 -28.64 -22.49 36.35
CA ILE A 4 -29.13 -21.38 35.53
C ILE A 4 -27.98 -20.94 34.61
N GLU A 5 -28.07 -21.39 33.37
CA GLU A 5 -27.50 -20.73 32.21
C GLU A 5 -28.30 -19.44 31.99
N GLU A 6 -27.62 -18.36 31.61
CA GLU A 6 -28.05 -17.30 30.69
C GLU A 6 -27.11 -16.11 30.85
N VAL A 7 -26.24 -15.88 29.86
CA VAL A 7 -26.21 -14.59 29.15
C VAL A 7 -25.79 -14.90 27.72
N THR A 8 -26.81 -14.98 26.87
CA THR A 8 -26.73 -14.76 25.44
C THR A 8 -26.15 -13.37 25.20
N GLU A 9 -24.91 -13.32 24.72
CA GLU A 9 -24.38 -12.17 23.99
C GLU A 9 -24.36 -12.55 22.50
N ASP A 10 -25.56 -12.70 21.93
CA ASP A 10 -25.76 -12.52 20.50
C ASP A 10 -25.84 -11.01 20.29
N VAL A 11 -24.68 -10.37 20.16
CA VAL A 11 -24.59 -9.00 19.66
C VAL A 11 -24.71 -9.11 18.14
N PRO A 12 -25.83 -8.65 17.54
CA PRO A 12 -26.00 -8.73 16.11
C PRO A 12 -24.98 -7.80 15.45
N GLN A 13 -24.08 -8.37 14.65
CA GLN A 13 -23.23 -7.59 13.77
C GLN A 13 -24.11 -6.74 12.84
N PRO A 14 -23.88 -5.43 12.74
CA PRO A 14 -24.62 -4.58 11.83
C PRO A 14 -24.39 -5.09 10.41
N THR A 15 -25.50 -5.47 9.77
CA THR A 15 -25.56 -5.96 8.40
C THR A 15 -25.03 -4.90 7.44
N GLU A 16 -23.77 -5.05 7.01
CA GLU A 16 -23.35 -4.55 5.71
C GLU A 16 -24.21 -5.28 4.65
N PRO A 17 -24.84 -4.57 3.70
CA PRO A 17 -25.63 -5.22 2.67
C PRO A 17 -24.68 -6.00 1.76
N GLU A 18 -24.62 -7.31 1.98
CA GLU A 18 -24.01 -8.30 1.11
C GLU A 18 -24.75 -8.26 -0.24
N THR A 19 -24.36 -7.30 -1.07
CA THR A 19 -24.77 -7.24 -2.47
C THR A 19 -23.95 -8.32 -3.12
N LYS A 20 -24.57 -9.45 -3.50
CA LYS A 20 -23.93 -10.49 -4.33
C LYS A 20 -23.28 -9.82 -5.54
N GLU A 21 -21.98 -9.56 -5.44
CA GLU A 21 -21.17 -9.09 -6.54
C GLU A 21 -21.12 -10.23 -7.56
N LYS A 22 -21.51 -9.95 -8.80
CA LYS A 22 -21.17 -10.85 -9.92
C LYS A 22 -19.66 -11.07 -9.85
N SER A 23 -19.21 -12.31 -10.01
CA SER A 23 -17.76 -12.55 -10.07
C SER A 23 -17.16 -11.71 -11.20
N TYR A 24 -15.94 -11.23 -11.03
CA TYR A 24 -15.27 -10.38 -12.03
C TYR A 24 -15.25 -11.06 -13.42
N ASP A 25 -15.23 -12.40 -13.48
CA ASP A 25 -15.35 -13.21 -14.70
C ASP A 25 -16.73 -13.20 -15.37
N GLU A 26 -17.81 -12.87 -14.64
CA GLU A 26 -19.19 -12.82 -15.16
C GLU A 26 -19.62 -11.42 -15.59
N MET A 27 -18.77 -10.40 -15.41
CA MET A 27 -19.05 -9.01 -15.82
C MET A 27 -18.75 -8.78 -17.30
N THR A 28 -19.54 -7.91 -17.92
CA THR A 28 -19.24 -7.44 -19.28
C THR A 28 -17.90 -6.68 -19.29
N PRO A 29 -17.20 -6.59 -20.44
CA PRO A 29 -15.95 -5.84 -20.53
C PRO A 29 -16.07 -4.39 -20.03
N GLU A 30 -17.20 -3.73 -20.32
CA GLU A 30 -17.44 -2.34 -19.89
C GLU A 30 -17.66 -2.22 -18.38
N GLU A 31 -18.38 -3.16 -17.75
CA GLU A 31 -18.58 -3.17 -16.30
C GLU A 31 -17.26 -3.43 -15.54
N ARG A 32 -16.39 -4.28 -16.10
CA ARG A 32 -15.03 -4.52 -15.55
C ARG A 32 -14.16 -3.27 -15.60
N GLU A 33 -14.14 -2.57 -16.73
CA GLU A 33 -13.38 -1.32 -16.85
C GLU A 33 -13.83 -0.26 -15.83
N VAL A 34 -15.13 -0.14 -15.57
CA VAL A 34 -15.65 0.79 -14.56
C VAL A 34 -15.27 0.34 -13.14
N ALA A 35 -15.34 -0.96 -12.84
CA ALA A 35 -14.92 -1.49 -11.55
C ALA A 35 -13.42 -1.30 -11.30
N ASP A 36 -12.58 -1.58 -12.29
CA ASP A 36 -11.13 -1.37 -12.25
C ASP A 36 -10.78 0.10 -12.10
N ALA A 37 -11.45 0.98 -12.85
CA ALA A 37 -11.25 2.43 -12.74
C ALA A 37 -11.61 2.93 -11.34
N LYS A 38 -12.67 2.40 -10.73
CA LYS A 38 -13.09 2.76 -9.37
C LYS A 38 -12.10 2.26 -8.31
N LEU A 39 -11.58 1.04 -8.45
CA LEU A 39 -10.56 0.47 -7.57
C LEU A 39 -9.25 1.27 -7.66
N LYS A 40 -8.82 1.57 -8.88
CA LYS A 40 -7.63 2.40 -9.15
C LYS A 40 -7.76 3.81 -8.58
N ALA A 41 -8.96 4.41 -8.65
CA ALA A 41 -9.21 5.72 -8.07
C ALA A 41 -9.15 5.71 -6.54
N LYS A 42 -9.65 4.65 -5.89
CA LYS A 42 -9.53 4.48 -4.43
C LYS A 42 -8.07 4.30 -4.00
N GLU A 43 -7.33 3.42 -4.68
CA GLU A 43 -5.90 3.22 -4.42
C GLU A 43 -5.11 4.52 -4.60
N ALA A 44 -5.38 5.27 -5.66
CA ALA A 44 -4.74 6.57 -5.89
C ALA A 44 -5.05 7.59 -4.80
N ALA A 45 -6.29 7.60 -4.28
CA ALA A 45 -6.67 8.49 -3.19
C ALA A 45 -5.96 8.12 -1.87
N GLU A 46 -5.82 6.82 -1.58
CA GLU A 46 -5.08 6.34 -0.42
C GLU A 46 -3.58 6.63 -0.55
N GLN A 47 -2.98 6.36 -1.71
CA GLN A 47 -1.59 6.68 -1.99
C GLN A 47 -1.30 8.19 -1.95
N ALA A 48 -2.27 9.04 -2.33
CA ALA A 48 -2.14 10.49 -2.26
C ALA A 48 -2.06 11.03 -0.81
N THR A 49 -2.49 10.26 0.18
CA THR A 49 -2.34 10.64 1.60
C THR A 49 -0.95 10.32 2.15
N LEU A 50 -0.19 9.46 1.48
CA LEU A 50 1.15 9.09 1.89
C LEU A 50 2.18 10.12 1.38
N PRO A 51 3.29 10.33 2.13
CA PRO A 51 4.36 11.22 1.69
C PRO A 51 5.21 10.65 0.54
N TYR A 52 4.87 9.46 0.04
CA TYR A 52 5.48 8.76 -1.08
C TYR A 52 4.45 7.88 -1.79
N GLN A 53 4.68 7.59 -3.06
CA GLN A 53 3.88 6.66 -3.87
C GLN A 53 4.71 5.41 -4.13
N TRP A 54 4.06 4.24 -4.16
CA TRP A 54 4.72 3.00 -4.52
C TRP A 54 3.78 2.13 -5.35
N LYS A 55 4.37 1.37 -6.26
CA LYS A 55 3.67 0.34 -7.04
C LYS A 55 4.52 -0.91 -7.08
N GLN A 56 3.88 -2.06 -7.03
CA GLN A 56 4.55 -3.36 -7.13
C GLN A 56 4.03 -4.08 -8.37
N GLU A 57 4.98 -4.55 -9.18
CA GLU A 57 4.73 -5.49 -10.26
C GLU A 57 5.22 -6.88 -9.84
N LEU A 58 5.03 -7.89 -10.70
CA LEU A 58 5.40 -9.27 -10.35
C LEU A 58 6.92 -9.44 -10.14
N GLY A 59 7.73 -8.60 -10.77
CA GLY A 59 9.20 -8.68 -10.72
C GLY A 59 9.89 -7.62 -9.87
N ASP A 60 9.26 -6.46 -9.68
CA ASP A 60 9.91 -5.28 -9.11
C ASP A 60 8.93 -4.39 -8.35
N VAL A 61 9.50 -3.44 -7.60
CA VAL A 61 8.77 -2.44 -6.83
C VAL A 61 9.34 -1.08 -7.19
N ASP A 62 8.49 -0.20 -7.69
CA ASP A 62 8.82 1.19 -7.95
C ASP A 62 8.32 2.06 -6.80
N MET A 63 9.18 2.96 -6.33
CA MET A 63 8.85 3.93 -5.29
C MET A 63 9.21 5.34 -5.75
N VAL A 64 8.26 6.26 -5.63
CA VAL A 64 8.39 7.66 -6.03
C VAL A 64 8.15 8.55 -4.83
N VAL A 65 9.16 9.33 -4.45
CA VAL A 65 9.08 10.28 -3.35
C VAL A 65 9.05 11.70 -3.91
N PRO A 66 8.00 12.50 -3.68
CA PRO A 66 7.99 13.90 -4.07
C PRO A 66 9.02 14.68 -3.25
N LEU A 67 10.01 15.25 -3.94
CA LEU A 67 11.09 16.03 -3.32
C LEU A 67 10.93 17.53 -3.60
N PRO A 68 11.38 18.41 -2.69
CA PRO A 68 11.35 19.85 -2.91
C PRO A 68 12.26 20.26 -4.08
N LYS A 69 11.87 21.33 -4.79
CA LYS A 69 12.61 21.84 -5.95
C LYS A 69 14.06 22.18 -5.59
N GLY A 70 15.00 21.74 -6.41
CA GLY A 70 16.43 22.00 -6.22
C GLY A 70 17.17 20.95 -5.38
N THR A 71 16.48 19.89 -4.94
CA THR A 71 17.13 18.73 -4.32
C THR A 71 18.10 18.08 -5.30
N ARG A 72 19.34 17.85 -4.88
CA ARG A 72 20.34 17.12 -5.65
C ARG A 72 20.67 15.81 -4.95
N ALA A 73 21.25 14.86 -5.69
CA ALA A 73 21.65 13.56 -5.16
C ALA A 73 22.53 13.64 -3.89
N ARG A 74 23.38 14.67 -3.78
CA ARG A 74 24.25 14.89 -2.60
C ARG A 74 23.50 15.22 -1.31
N ASP A 75 22.28 15.76 -1.45
CA ASP A 75 21.42 16.18 -0.35
C ASP A 75 20.49 15.03 0.08
N LEU A 76 20.51 13.90 -0.63
CA LEU A 76 19.74 12.70 -0.33
C LEU A 76 20.59 11.66 0.41
N ALA A 77 19.94 10.97 1.33
CA ALA A 77 20.46 9.79 2.00
C ALA A 77 19.51 8.63 1.69
N VAL A 78 19.90 7.79 0.73
CA VAL A 78 19.16 6.58 0.34
C VAL A 78 20.00 5.37 0.73
N LYS A 79 19.44 4.48 1.54
CA LYS A 79 20.03 3.21 1.96
C LYS A 79 19.09 2.09 1.57
N ILE A 80 19.50 1.31 0.59
CA ILE A 80 18.82 0.09 0.16
C ILE A 80 19.59 -1.07 0.76
N ALA A 81 18.94 -1.90 1.56
CA ALA A 81 19.50 -3.11 2.14
C ALA A 81 18.60 -4.30 1.85
N LYS A 82 19.14 -5.52 1.98
CA LYS A 82 18.46 -6.78 1.62
C LYS A 82 17.02 -6.87 2.14
N LYS A 83 16.74 -6.37 3.34
CA LYS A 83 15.40 -6.39 3.95
C LYS A 83 14.97 -5.04 4.51
N LYS A 84 15.69 -3.96 4.23
CA LYS A 84 15.39 -2.64 4.80
C LYS A 84 15.58 -1.57 3.75
N LEU A 85 14.72 -0.57 3.78
CA LEU A 85 14.80 0.58 2.91
C LEU A 85 14.66 1.86 3.73
N SER A 86 15.55 2.82 3.48
CA SER A 86 15.47 4.16 4.04
C SER A 86 15.80 5.18 2.95
N ALA A 87 14.97 6.20 2.79
CA ALA A 87 15.22 7.31 1.88
C ALA A 87 14.74 8.63 2.49
N GLY A 88 15.55 9.67 2.36
CA GLY A 88 15.19 11.01 2.80
C GLY A 88 16.28 12.03 2.56
N LEU A 89 16.08 13.23 3.10
CA LEU A 89 17.07 14.31 3.03
C LEU A 89 18.15 14.12 4.10
N LYS A 90 19.40 14.31 3.70
CA LYS A 90 20.55 14.21 4.60
C LYS A 90 20.44 15.24 5.74
N GLY A 91 20.53 14.77 6.97
CA GLY A 91 20.44 15.62 8.18
C GLY A 91 19.02 15.94 8.63
N LYS A 92 17.99 15.37 7.98
CA LYS A 92 16.60 15.39 8.44
C LYS A 92 16.12 13.98 8.73
N GLU A 93 14.91 13.88 9.28
CA GLU A 93 14.21 12.61 9.42
C GLU A 93 13.98 11.98 8.04
N PRO A 94 14.21 10.66 7.88
CA PRO A 94 13.96 9.98 6.62
C PRO A 94 12.46 10.05 6.27
N ILE A 95 12.17 10.23 4.99
CA ILE A 95 10.80 10.32 4.47
C ILE A 95 10.15 8.93 4.48
N LEU A 96 10.95 7.91 4.22
CA LEU A 96 10.59 6.51 4.37
C LEU A 96 11.71 5.79 5.11
N GLU A 97 11.33 4.97 6.08
CA GLU A 97 12.21 4.04 6.77
C GLU A 97 11.38 2.84 7.22
N GLY A 98 11.81 1.64 6.84
CA GLY A 98 11.08 0.43 7.18
C GLY A 98 11.80 -0.86 6.82
N GLU A 99 11.27 -1.95 7.36
CA GLU A 99 11.64 -3.31 6.94
C GLU A 99 10.75 -3.73 5.77
N LEU A 100 11.35 -4.27 4.73
CA LEU A 100 10.64 -4.76 3.55
C LEU A 100 9.98 -6.10 3.86
N CYS A 101 8.82 -6.35 3.25
CA CYS A 101 8.07 -7.59 3.43
C CYS A 101 8.85 -8.83 3.01
N GLN A 102 9.73 -8.69 2.01
CA GLN A 102 10.55 -9.74 1.44
C GLN A 102 11.99 -9.24 1.20
N GLU A 103 12.89 -10.19 0.96
CA GLU A 103 14.28 -9.87 0.65
C GLU A 103 14.41 -9.38 -0.81
N ILE A 104 15.17 -8.31 -1.00
CA ILE A 104 15.49 -7.74 -2.31
C ILE A 104 16.96 -7.98 -2.67
N LYS A 105 17.23 -8.07 -3.97
CA LYS A 105 18.59 -8.12 -4.50
C LYS A 105 19.16 -6.71 -4.55
N MET A 106 20.08 -6.43 -3.64
CA MET A 106 20.72 -5.12 -3.50
C MET A 106 21.44 -4.67 -4.78
N GLU A 107 22.01 -5.61 -5.54
CA GLU A 107 22.76 -5.34 -6.78
C GLU A 107 21.86 -4.93 -7.96
N GLU A 108 20.60 -5.37 -7.96
CA GLU A 108 19.61 -5.03 -8.98
C GLU A 108 18.77 -3.80 -8.58
N SER A 109 18.91 -3.33 -7.33
CA SER A 109 18.14 -2.21 -6.80
C SER A 109 18.89 -0.89 -7.00
N THR A 110 18.26 0.06 -7.68
CA THR A 110 18.84 1.39 -7.95
C THR A 110 17.88 2.51 -7.57
N TRP A 111 18.40 3.73 -7.41
CA TRP A 111 17.59 4.91 -7.15
C TRP A 111 18.10 6.10 -7.98
N THR A 112 17.19 7.02 -8.29
CA THR A 112 17.48 8.24 -9.06
C THR A 112 16.73 9.44 -8.46
N VAL A 113 17.14 10.67 -8.80
CA VAL A 113 16.55 11.95 -8.38
C VAL A 113 16.52 12.95 -9.52
#